data_AF-A0A2N2SJR8-F1
#
_entry.id   AF-A0A2N2SJR8-F1
#
_cell.length_a   1.000
_cell.length_b   1.000
_cell.length_c   1.000
_cell.angle_alpha   90.00
_cell.angle_beta   90.00
_cell.angle_gamma   90.00
#
_symmetry.space_group_name_H-M   'P 1'
#
loop_
_entity.id
_entity.type
_entity.pdbx_description
1 polymer ?
#
loop_
_entity_poly.entity_id
_entity_poly.type
_entity_poly.pdbx_seq_one_letter_code
_entity_poly.pdbx_strand_id
1 'polypeptide(L)'
;PAAQVAGRRLAAALAHVELRLLRWEDDAQRPVLHLGRVVERNHAAFPGFNRAQAAVIEAAVLVSRLRMLAPDKVDRELAYLQIAIDKTAGPVELEAWRWLGDAVAAFRAAAGRAAA
;
A
#
# COMPACT_ATOMS: atom_id res chain seq x y z
N PRO A 1 17.65 -9.56 -10.28
CA PRO A 1 18.72 -9.01 -9.40
C PRO A 1 18.84 -7.50 -9.62
N ALA A 2 19.30 -6.73 -8.62
CA ALA A 2 19.80 -5.37 -8.87
C ALA A 2 21.15 -5.45 -9.60
N ALA A 3 21.47 -4.47 -10.43
CA ALA A 3 22.62 -4.49 -11.32
C ALA A 3 23.88 -3.87 -10.69
N GLN A 4 23.75 -2.83 -9.86
CA GLN A 4 24.87 -2.05 -9.32
C GLN A 4 24.94 -2.03 -7.79
N VAL A 5 23.84 -2.33 -7.10
CA VAL A 5 23.83 -2.49 -5.64
C VAL A 5 23.65 -3.94 -5.24
N ALA A 6 24.18 -4.31 -4.08
CA ALA A 6 23.90 -5.60 -3.46
C ALA A 6 22.42 -5.65 -3.03
N GLY A 7 21.55 -6.11 -3.93
CA GLY A 7 20.11 -6.07 -3.72
C GLY A 7 19.30 -6.90 -4.72
N ARG A 8 17.98 -6.78 -4.58
CA ARG A 8 16.99 -7.42 -5.44
C ARG A 8 15.97 -6.39 -5.87
N ARG A 9 15.46 -6.53 -7.08
CA ARG A 9 14.25 -5.86 -7.54
C ARG A 9 13.11 -6.87 -7.61
N LEU A 10 11.88 -6.39 -7.49
CA LEU A 10 10.71 -7.18 -7.83
C LEU A 10 10.71 -7.47 -9.34
N ALA A 11 10.38 -8.70 -9.72
CA ALA A 11 10.37 -9.13 -11.11
C ALA A 11 9.34 -8.34 -11.94
N ALA A 12 8.16 -8.10 -11.35
CA ALA A 12 7.01 -7.44 -11.98
C ALA A 12 6.97 -5.91 -11.83
N ALA A 13 8.01 -5.28 -11.25
CA ALA A 13 8.04 -3.82 -11.15
C ALA A 13 8.20 -3.19 -12.55
N LEU A 14 7.38 -2.16 -12.84
CA LEU A 14 7.45 -1.41 -14.10
C LEU A 14 8.77 -0.67 -14.28
N ALA A 15 9.29 -0.12 -13.19
CA ALA A 15 10.60 0.53 -13.13
C ALA A 15 11.22 0.27 -11.74
N HIS A 16 12.53 0.49 -11.63
CA HIS A 16 13.17 0.55 -10.33
C HIS A 16 14.31 1.56 -10.30
N VAL A 17 14.61 2.00 -9.09
CA VAL A 17 15.75 2.85 -8.77
C VAL A 17 16.62 2.11 -7.77
N GLU A 18 17.90 1.98 -8.07
CA GLU A 18 18.89 1.47 -7.13
C GLU A 18 19.49 2.64 -6.36
N LEU A 19 19.51 2.50 -5.03
CA LEU A 19 19.85 3.56 -4.11
C LEU A 19 21.06 3.18 -3.24
N ARG A 20 21.89 4.17 -2.91
CA ARG A 20 22.98 4.03 -1.94
C ARG A 20 22.74 4.98 -0.77
N LEU A 21 22.85 4.46 0.45
CA LEU A 21 22.77 5.28 1.65
C LEU A 21 23.98 6.21 1.72
N LEU A 22 23.72 7.52 1.81
CA LEU A 22 24.75 8.54 1.89
C LEU A 22 24.97 8.98 3.34
N ARG A 23 23.88 9.19 4.07
CA ARG A 23 23.85 9.54 5.48
C ARG A 23 22.50 9.20 6.09
N TRP A 24 22.43 9.12 7.41
CA TRP A 24 21.17 9.05 8.14
C TRP A 24 21.17 10.02 9.31
N GLU A 25 19.97 10.42 9.71
CA GLU A 25 19.71 11.17 10.93
C GLU A 25 19.00 10.22 11.89
N ASP A 26 19.60 10.04 13.06
CA ASP A 26 19.10 9.10 14.06
C ASP A 26 17.96 9.73 14.87
N ASP A 27 16.89 8.98 15.04
CA ASP A 27 15.72 9.32 15.85
C ASP A 27 15.05 8.02 16.29
N ALA A 28 14.67 7.94 17.57
CA ALA A 28 14.15 6.70 18.16
C ALA A 28 12.82 6.22 17.56
N GLN A 29 12.05 7.09 16.92
CA GLN A 29 10.74 6.77 16.32
C GLN A 29 10.66 7.05 14.81
N ARG A 30 11.42 8.03 14.31
CA ARG A 30 11.35 8.53 12.92
C ARG A 30 12.74 8.85 12.38
N PRO A 31 13.60 7.84 12.17
CA PRO A 31 14.90 8.06 11.53
C PRO A 31 14.73 8.54 10.09
N VAL A 32 15.67 9.35 9.61
CA VAL A 32 15.66 9.87 8.23
C VAL A 32 16.88 9.32 7.47
N LEU A 33 16.63 8.61 6.38
CA LEU A 33 17.67 8.05 5.52
C LEU A 33 17.81 8.91 4.25
N HIS A 34 19.01 9.44 4.00
CA HIS A 34 19.33 10.18 2.78
C HIS A 34 19.98 9.25 1.76
N LEU A 35 19.27 8.99 0.67
CA LEU A 35 19.64 8.01 -0.35
C LEU A 35 20.02 8.70 -1.66
N GLY A 36 21.18 8.36 -2.21
CA GLY A 36 21.62 8.77 -3.53
C GLY A 36 21.18 7.77 -4.60
N ARG A 37 20.73 8.28 -5.76
CA ARG A 37 20.40 7.44 -6.93
C ARG A 37 21.65 6.95 -7.63
N VAL A 38 21.79 5.63 -7.75
CA VAL A 38 22.92 4.99 -8.46
C VAL A 38 22.53 4.70 -9.90
N VAL A 39 21.40 4.03 -10.10
CA VAL A 39 20.88 3.71 -11.43
C VAL A 39 19.37 3.67 -11.43
N GLU A 40 18.78 4.06 -12.55
CA GLU A 40 17.36 3.93 -12.83
C GLU A 40 17.16 3.10 -14.08
N ARG A 41 16.14 2.24 -14.06
CA ARG A 41 15.78 1.38 -15.17
C ARG A 41 14.26 1.31 -15.30
N ASN A 42 13.80 1.48 -16.53
CA ASN A 42 12.43 1.27 -16.93
C ASN A 42 12.31 -0.10 -17.63
N HIS A 43 11.37 -0.93 -17.20
CA HIS A 43 11.12 -2.28 -17.73
C HIS A 43 9.81 -2.36 -18.52
N ALA A 44 8.84 -1.50 -18.21
CA ALA A 44 7.56 -1.43 -18.90
C ALA A 44 6.94 -0.03 -18.75
N ALA A 45 6.14 0.38 -19.72
CA ALA A 45 5.39 1.63 -19.64
C ALA A 45 4.31 1.56 -18.55
N PHE A 46 3.98 2.71 -17.97
CA PHE A 46 2.83 2.83 -17.08
C PHE A 46 1.54 2.59 -17.88
N PRO A 47 0.71 1.60 -17.50
CA PRO A 47 -0.46 1.22 -18.30
C PRO A 47 -1.58 2.25 -18.27
N GLY A 48 -1.51 3.24 -17.37
CA GLY A 48 -2.50 4.30 -17.23
C GLY A 48 -3.18 4.31 -15.88
N PHE A 49 -4.01 5.32 -15.64
CA PHE A 49 -4.71 5.48 -14.38
C PHE A 49 -5.95 4.59 -14.30
N ASN A 50 -6.13 3.93 -13.16
CA ASN A 50 -7.32 3.16 -12.83
C ASN A 50 -7.85 3.59 -11.46
N ARG A 51 -9.16 3.92 -11.38
CA ARG A 51 -9.77 4.43 -10.15
C ARG A 51 -9.88 3.37 -9.06
N ALA A 52 -10.08 2.10 -9.42
CA ALA A 52 -10.09 1.00 -8.47
C ALA A 52 -8.71 0.76 -7.86
N GLN A 53 -7.62 0.87 -8.64
CA GLN A 53 -6.25 0.80 -8.11
C GLN A 53 -5.98 1.91 -7.09
N ALA A 54 -6.40 3.14 -7.40
CA ALA A 54 -6.31 4.24 -6.45
C ALA A 54 -7.15 3.97 -5.17
N ALA A 55 -8.36 3.44 -5.33
CA ALA A 55 -9.20 3.08 -4.19
C ALA A 55 -8.62 1.96 -3.31
N VAL A 56 -7.98 0.95 -3.92
CA VAL A 56 -7.26 -0.10 -3.20
C VAL A 56 -6.11 0.50 -2.37
N ILE A 57 -5.36 1.46 -2.92
CA ILE A 57 -4.29 2.14 -2.19
C ILE A 57 -4.85 2.91 -0.97
N GLU A 58 -5.90 3.70 -1.18
CA GLU A 58 -6.52 4.48 -0.08
C GLU A 58 -7.12 3.57 1.00
N ALA A 59 -7.78 2.47 0.59
CA ALA A 59 -8.30 1.49 1.54
C ALA A 59 -7.17 0.79 2.32
N ALA A 60 -6.04 0.45 1.69
CA ALA A 60 -4.88 -0.08 2.41
C ALA A 60 -4.35 0.89 3.48
N VAL A 61 -4.35 2.20 3.19
CA VAL A 61 -4.00 3.23 4.18
C VAL A 61 -4.99 3.22 5.35
N LEU A 62 -6.29 3.16 5.09
CA LEU A 62 -7.32 3.09 6.13
C LEU A 62 -7.16 1.83 7.00
N VAL A 63 -7.00 0.66 6.37
CA VAL A 63 -6.84 -0.64 7.05
C VAL A 63 -5.59 -0.66 7.92
N SER A 64 -4.52 0.01 7.54
CA SER A 64 -3.30 0.12 8.37
C SER A 64 -3.51 0.94 9.66
N ARG A 65 -4.62 1.69 9.76
CA ARG A 65 -4.90 2.65 10.84
C ARG A 65 -6.16 2.32 11.64
N LEU A 66 -6.74 1.13 11.48
CA LEU A 66 -8.01 0.76 12.14
C LEU A 66 -8.02 1.00 13.65
N ARG A 67 -6.91 0.76 14.35
CA ARG A 67 -6.78 1.01 15.79
C ARG A 67 -6.84 2.48 16.21
N MET A 68 -6.65 3.42 15.27
CA MET A 68 -6.58 4.86 15.53
C MET A 68 -7.81 5.62 14.98
N LEU A 69 -8.65 4.97 14.18
CA LEU A 69 -9.76 5.60 13.48
C LEU A 69 -11.09 5.15 14.08
N ALA A 70 -12.06 6.07 14.13
CA ALA A 70 -13.42 5.72 14.52
C ALA A 70 -14.03 4.73 13.50
N PRO A 71 -14.72 3.66 13.95
CA PRO A 71 -15.31 2.67 13.05
C PRO A 71 -16.20 3.27 11.96
N ASP A 72 -17.09 4.20 12.32
CA ASP A 72 -18.00 4.85 11.36
C ASP A 72 -17.27 5.64 10.28
N LYS A 73 -16.09 6.17 10.58
CA LYS A 73 -15.26 6.85 9.58
C LYS A 73 -14.73 5.84 8.58
N VAL A 74 -14.23 4.70 9.06
CA VAL A 74 -13.73 3.62 8.20
C VAL A 74 -14.85 3.14 7.27
N ASP A 75 -16.06 2.91 7.80
CA ASP A 75 -17.20 2.44 7.00
C ASP A 75 -17.61 3.44 5.92
N ARG A 76 -17.70 4.73 6.23
CA ARG A 76 -18.04 5.77 5.25
C ARG A 76 -17.01 5.89 4.14
N GLU A 77 -15.73 5.87 4.50
CA GLU A 77 -14.63 5.96 3.52
C GLU A 77 -14.60 4.72 2.62
N LEU A 78 -14.71 3.51 3.18
CA LEU A 78 -14.77 2.27 2.39
C LEU A 78 -15.99 2.24 1.47
N ALA A 79 -17.16 2.68 1.93
CA ALA A 79 -18.36 2.78 1.10
C ALA A 79 -18.18 3.75 -0.07
N TYR A 80 -17.50 4.89 0.15
CA TYR A 80 -17.18 5.82 -0.93
C TYR A 80 -16.20 5.21 -1.94
N LEU A 81 -15.16 4.54 -1.46
CA LEU A 81 -14.15 3.88 -2.29
C LEU A 81 -14.73 2.71 -3.11
N GLN A 82 -15.74 1.99 -2.58
CA GLN A 82 -16.45 0.92 -3.28
C GLN A 82 -16.98 1.36 -4.65
N ILE A 83 -17.41 2.63 -4.80
CA ILE A 83 -17.91 3.16 -6.07
C ILE A 83 -16.85 3.06 -7.18
N ALA A 84 -15.57 3.27 -6.84
CA ALA A 84 -14.49 3.14 -7.81
C ALA A 84 -14.21 1.67 -8.15
N ILE A 85 -14.29 0.78 -7.17
CA ILE A 85 -14.15 -0.66 -7.34
C ILE A 85 -15.22 -1.19 -8.28
N ASP A 86 -16.50 -0.93 -7.97
CA ASP A 86 -17.65 -1.40 -8.76
C ASP A 86 -17.58 -0.96 -10.23
N LYS A 87 -17.02 0.22 -10.48
CA LYS A 87 -16.98 0.82 -11.82
C LYS A 87 -15.75 0.46 -12.63
N THR A 88 -14.63 0.14 -12.00
CA THR A 88 -13.33 0.10 -12.71
C THR A 88 -12.39 -1.03 -12.29
N ALA A 89 -12.78 -1.89 -11.35
CA ALA A 89 -11.94 -2.99 -10.90
C ALA A 89 -11.87 -4.11 -11.95
N GLY A 90 -10.66 -4.58 -12.21
CA GLY A 90 -10.43 -5.89 -12.81
C GLY A 90 -10.29 -6.97 -11.73
N PRO A 91 -9.96 -8.21 -12.13
CA PRO A 91 -9.81 -9.34 -11.20
C PRO A 91 -8.79 -9.09 -10.08
N VAL A 92 -7.70 -8.40 -10.39
CA VAL A 92 -6.62 -8.12 -9.42
C VAL A 92 -7.08 -7.10 -8.38
N GLU A 93 -7.77 -6.03 -8.80
CA GLU A 93 -8.32 -5.04 -7.86
C GLU A 93 -9.42 -5.64 -6.98
N LEU A 94 -10.27 -6.50 -7.54
CA LEU A 94 -11.30 -7.22 -6.76
C LEU A 94 -10.69 -8.15 -5.71
N GLU A 95 -9.63 -8.87 -6.06
CA GLU A 95 -8.88 -9.71 -5.12
C GLU A 95 -8.26 -8.88 -3.99
N ALA A 96 -7.57 -7.79 -4.34
CA ALA A 96 -6.98 -6.90 -3.33
C ALA A 96 -8.06 -6.30 -2.42
N TRP A 97 -9.20 -5.90 -3.00
CA TRP A 97 -10.34 -5.36 -2.25
C TRP A 97 -10.92 -6.37 -1.26
N ARG A 98 -11.06 -7.64 -1.68
CA ARG A 98 -11.47 -8.73 -0.79
C ARG A 98 -10.51 -8.88 0.39
N TRP A 99 -9.20 -8.92 0.15
CA TRP A 99 -8.21 -9.03 1.23
C TRP A 99 -8.31 -7.88 2.25
N LEU A 100 -8.59 -6.67 1.77
CA LEU A 100 -8.79 -5.50 2.63
C LEU A 100 -10.07 -5.63 3.49
N GLY A 101 -11.17 -6.09 2.88
CA GLY A 101 -12.41 -6.38 3.61
C GLY A 101 -12.22 -7.46 4.68
N ASP A 102 -11.51 -8.55 4.34
CA ASP A 102 -11.19 -9.63 5.26
C ASP A 102 -10.35 -9.12 6.46
N ALA A 103 -9.38 -8.24 6.21
CA ALA A 103 -8.56 -7.64 7.26
C ALA A 103 -9.38 -6.76 8.22
N VAL A 104 -10.34 -5.97 7.70
CA VAL A 104 -11.27 -5.17 8.52
C VAL A 104 -12.15 -6.09 9.37
N ALA A 105 -12.72 -7.13 8.78
CA ALA A 105 -13.56 -8.10 9.48
C ALA A 105 -12.78 -8.80 10.61
N ALA A 106 -11.56 -9.26 10.32
CA ALA A 106 -10.68 -9.88 11.30
C ALA A 106 -10.34 -8.95 12.47
N PHE A 107 -10.04 -7.67 12.18
CA PHE A 107 -9.79 -6.67 13.21
C PHE A 107 -11.01 -6.45 14.11
N ARG A 108 -12.21 -6.31 13.53
CA ARG A 108 -13.46 -6.14 14.29
C ARG A 108 -13.78 -7.35 15.16
N ALA A 109 -13.59 -8.56 14.65
CA ALA A 109 -13.80 -9.79 15.41
C ALA A 109 -12.82 -9.92 16.59
N ALA A 110 -11.57 -9.46 16.44
CA ALA A 110 -10.62 -9.40 17.54
C ALA A 110 -11.01 -8.36 18.60
N ALA A 111 -11.46 -7.18 18.19
CA ALA A 111 -11.91 -6.13 19.11
C ALA A 111 -13.16 -6.54 19.90
N GLY A 112 -14.14 -7.17 19.25
CA GLY A 112 -15.35 -7.67 19.91
C GLY A 112 -15.06 -8.74 20.98
N ARG A 113 -14.08 -9.62 20.74
CA ARG A 113 -13.62 -10.61 21.74
C ARG A 113 -12.88 -10.01 22.93
N ALA A 114 -12.27 -8.84 22.78
CA ALA A 114 -11.59 -8.16 23.88
C ALA A 114 -12.56 -7.35 24.77
N ALA A 115 -13.77 -7.07 24.28
CA ALA A 115 -14.81 -6.34 24.99
C ALA A 115 -15.84 -7.24 25.69
N ALA A 116 -15.81 -8.55 25.41
CA ALA A 116 -16.65 -9.59 26.03
C ALA A 116 -15.90 -10.27 27.18
#